data_AF-A0AAV9KWZ9-F1
#
_entry.id   AF-A0AAV9KWZ9-F1
#
_cell.length_a   1.000
_cell.length_b   1.000
_cell.length_c   1.000
_cell.angle_alpha   90.00
_cell.angle_beta   90.00
_cell.angle_gamma   90.00
#
_symmetry.space_group_name_H-M   'P 1'
#
loop_
_entity.id
_entity.type
_entity.pdbx_description
1 polymer ?
#
loop_
_entity_poly.entity_id
_entity_poly.type
_entity_poly.pdbx_seq_one_letter_code
_entity_poly.pdbx_strand_id
1 'polypeptide(L)'
;MKDDFSSMSQLVESHTTSIKQIEQQLGQLSASLNQRKNGSLPSYTIQNPKKDGYCIAIITRSAQILNDPTSAGTKHEQVSLVQKKEDSGAFTISCTIGSIEFLKALCDLGASINLMSLAIYKKLGLVVSKPTSMRLMVVDMPVKRPMAILCDVLIKVDMFIFLVDFVILD
;
A
#
# COMPACT_ATOMS: atom_id res chain seq x y z
N MET A 1 27.65 -30.76 -44.96
CA MET A 1 26.25 -31.28 -44.93
C MET A 1 26.03 -32.36 -43.88
N LYS A 2 26.80 -33.46 -43.85
CA LYS A 2 26.66 -34.49 -42.79
C LYS A 2 27.19 -34.01 -41.43
N ASP A 3 28.25 -33.21 -41.44
CA ASP A 3 28.90 -32.69 -40.23
C ASP A 3 28.10 -31.58 -39.55
N ASP A 4 27.42 -30.72 -40.34
CA ASP A 4 26.58 -29.64 -39.81
C ASP A 4 25.34 -30.19 -39.07
N PHE A 5 24.74 -31.26 -39.59
CA PHE A 5 23.61 -31.93 -38.96
C PHE A 5 24.03 -32.69 -37.70
N SER A 6 25.25 -33.23 -37.69
CA SER A 6 25.86 -33.84 -36.51
C SER A 6 26.10 -32.79 -35.41
N SER A 7 26.65 -31.63 -35.78
CA SER A 7 26.91 -30.53 -34.84
C SER A 7 25.62 -29.93 -34.27
N MET A 8 24.57 -29.77 -35.09
CA MET A 8 23.27 -29.29 -34.62
C MET A 8 22.59 -30.30 -33.68
N SER A 9 22.69 -31.60 -33.99
CA SER A 9 22.18 -32.66 -33.10
C SER A 9 22.90 -32.65 -31.75
N GLN A 10 24.23 -32.50 -31.75
CA GLN A 10 25.02 -32.40 -30.51
C GLN A 10 24.65 -31.17 -29.67
N LEU A 11 24.40 -30.02 -30.32
CA LEU A 11 23.98 -28.80 -29.62
C LEU A 11 22.58 -28.97 -28.99
N VAL A 12 21.65 -29.61 -29.72
CA VAL A 12 20.29 -29.90 -29.21
C VAL A 12 20.34 -30.88 -28.03
N GLU A 13 21.16 -31.91 -28.11
CA GLU A 13 21.36 -32.86 -26.99
C GLU A 13 21.99 -32.18 -25.77
N SER A 14 22.98 -31.31 -26.00
CA SER A 14 23.61 -30.51 -24.95
C SER A 14 22.59 -29.60 -24.25
N HIS A 15 21.80 -28.85 -25.02
CA HIS A 15 20.75 -27.97 -24.48
C HIS A 15 19.67 -28.76 -23.73
N THR A 16 19.26 -29.92 -24.26
CA THR A 16 18.30 -30.82 -23.59
C THR A 16 18.83 -31.28 -22.24
N THR A 17 20.14 -31.56 -22.15
CA THR A 17 20.79 -31.98 -20.91
C THR A 17 20.85 -30.84 -19.89
N SER A 18 21.22 -29.64 -20.33
CA SER A 18 21.25 -28.46 -19.45
C SER A 18 19.86 -28.09 -18.93
N ILE A 19 18.82 -28.18 -19.75
CA ILE A 19 17.43 -27.94 -19.33
C ILE A 19 17.00 -28.95 -18.26
N LYS A 20 17.26 -30.25 -18.49
CA LYS A 20 16.96 -31.29 -17.48
C LYS A 20 17.68 -31.05 -16.16
N GLN A 21 18.92 -30.57 -16.20
CA GLN A 21 19.68 -30.22 -14.99
C GLN A 21 19.06 -29.03 -14.24
N ILE A 22 18.61 -28.01 -14.95
CA ILE A 22 17.93 -26.85 -14.35
C ILE A 22 16.60 -27.28 -13.71
N GLU A 23 15.81 -28.10 -14.39
CA GLU A 23 14.56 -28.65 -13.84
C GLU A 23 14.80 -29.47 -12.57
N GLN A 24 15.86 -30.28 -12.55
CA GLN A 24 16.25 -31.05 -11.38
C GLN A 24 16.66 -30.14 -10.21
N GLN A 25 17.45 -29.10 -10.46
CA GLN A 25 17.85 -28.12 -9.44
C GLN A 25 16.64 -27.35 -8.89
N LEU A 26 15.70 -26.95 -9.74
CA LEU A 26 14.47 -26.28 -9.31
C LEU A 26 13.59 -27.19 -8.46
N GLY A 27 13.48 -28.47 -8.83
CA GLY A 27 12.77 -29.48 -8.03
C GLY A 27 13.39 -29.67 -6.64
N GLN A 28 14.72 -29.72 -6.55
CA GLN A 28 15.44 -29.82 -5.28
C GLN A 28 15.28 -28.56 -4.41
N LEU A 29 15.35 -27.36 -4.99
CA LEU A 29 15.10 -26.10 -4.29
C LEU A 29 13.66 -25.99 -3.79
N SER A 30 12.68 -26.39 -4.62
CA SER A 30 11.27 -26.46 -4.21
C SER A 30 11.06 -27.42 -3.05
N ALA A 31 11.66 -28.60 -3.09
CA ALA A 31 11.60 -29.56 -1.97
C ALA A 31 12.25 -29.00 -0.69
N SER A 32 13.38 -28.29 -0.81
CA SER A 32 14.06 -27.65 0.32
C SER A 32 13.25 -26.48 0.92
N LEU A 33 12.64 -25.62 0.08
CA LEU A 33 11.77 -24.53 0.53
C LEU A 33 10.45 -25.03 1.13
N ASN A 34 9.99 -26.20 0.71
CA ASN A 34 8.79 -26.85 1.25
C ASN A 34 9.06 -27.65 2.54
N GLN A 35 10.32 -27.83 2.97
CA GLN A 35 10.65 -28.36 4.31
C GLN A 35 10.53 -27.31 5.43
N ARG A 36 9.51 -26.46 5.39
CA ARG A 36 9.16 -25.65 6.57
C ARG A 36 8.47 -26.55 7.59
N LYS A 37 9.05 -26.64 8.80
CA LYS A 37 8.31 -27.15 9.97
C LYS A 37 6.99 -26.37 10.07
N ASN A 38 5.88 -27.10 10.17
CA ASN A 38 4.58 -26.51 10.41
C ASN A 38 4.60 -25.83 11.80
N GLY A 39 4.72 -24.50 11.82
CA GLY A 39 4.67 -23.66 13.01
C GLY A 39 5.98 -23.52 13.81
N SER A 40 6.62 -22.34 13.71
CA SER A 40 6.99 -21.46 14.83
C SER A 40 7.80 -20.29 14.25
N LEU A 41 7.11 -19.34 13.62
CA LEU A 41 7.55 -17.95 13.71
C LEU A 41 7.36 -17.57 15.18
N PRO A 42 8.27 -16.81 15.83
CA PRO A 42 8.18 -16.54 17.26
C PRO A 42 6.80 -15.96 17.58
N SER A 43 5.91 -16.79 18.12
CA SER A 43 4.52 -16.44 18.37
C SER A 43 4.45 -15.74 19.71
N TYR A 44 4.90 -14.50 19.74
CA TYR A 44 4.29 -13.51 20.61
C TYR A 44 3.37 -12.64 19.76
N THR A 45 2.26 -13.21 19.33
CA THR A 45 1.12 -12.39 18.94
C THR A 45 0.42 -11.98 20.23
N ILE A 46 0.66 -10.74 20.67
CA ILE A 46 -0.20 -10.13 21.69
C ILE A 46 -1.60 -10.06 21.07
N GLN A 47 -2.58 -10.77 21.64
CA GLN A 47 -3.97 -10.56 21.25
C GLN A 47 -4.31 -9.10 21.51
N ASN A 48 -4.80 -8.41 20.48
CA ASN A 48 -5.34 -7.06 20.62
C ASN A 48 -6.37 -7.07 21.77
N PRO A 49 -6.13 -6.33 22.88
CA PRO A 49 -7.04 -6.33 24.01
C PRO A 49 -8.43 -5.78 23.67
N LYS A 50 -8.60 -5.16 22.50
CA LYS A 50 -9.90 -4.78 21.94
C LYS A 50 -10.43 -5.91 21.06
N LYS A 51 -11.19 -6.81 21.70
CA LYS A 51 -11.90 -7.94 21.07
C LYS A 51 -13.07 -7.52 20.17
N ASP A 52 -12.99 -6.39 19.47
CA ASP A 52 -14.03 -5.89 18.58
C ASP A 52 -13.45 -5.40 17.24
N GLY A 53 -12.86 -6.33 16.48
CA GLY A 53 -12.96 -6.40 15.01
C GLY A 53 -12.50 -5.24 14.11
N TYR A 54 -12.06 -4.08 14.58
CA TYR A 54 -11.61 -2.98 13.72
C TYR A 54 -10.54 -2.14 14.40
N CYS A 55 -9.31 -2.19 13.88
CA CYS A 55 -8.34 -1.08 13.83
C CYS A 55 -7.16 -1.52 12.95
N ILE A 56 -6.96 -0.87 11.79
CA ILE A 56 -5.62 -0.83 11.18
C ILE A 56 -4.92 0.36 11.83
N ALA A 57 -4.02 0.08 12.77
CA ALA A 57 -3.05 1.08 13.22
C ALA A 57 -1.96 1.17 12.14
N ILE A 58 -1.82 2.34 11.50
CA ILE A 58 -0.75 2.58 10.53
C ILE A 58 0.50 2.98 11.31
N ILE A 59 1.53 2.14 11.23
CA ILE A 59 2.86 2.41 11.76
C ILE A 59 3.49 3.51 10.90
N THR A 60 3.87 4.62 11.53
CA THR A 60 4.62 5.68 10.86
C THR A 60 6.01 5.17 10.47
N ARG A 61 6.59 5.67 9.38
CA ARG A 61 7.94 5.29 8.91
C ARG A 61 9.06 5.63 9.91
N SER A 62 8.73 6.32 11.00
CA SER A 62 9.60 6.65 12.14
C SER A 62 9.43 5.69 13.33
N ALA A 63 8.67 4.60 13.18
CA ALA A 63 8.40 3.60 14.22
C ALA A 63 7.79 4.16 15.53
N GLN A 64 7.16 5.34 15.49
CA GLN A 64 6.46 5.87 16.67
C GLN A 64 5.01 5.38 16.71
N ILE A 65 4.69 4.67 17.79
CA ILE A 65 3.35 4.34 18.23
C ILE A 65 2.86 5.50 19.11
N LEU A 66 1.73 6.12 18.76
CA LEU A 66 1.06 7.09 19.64
C LEU A 66 0.35 6.30 20.73
N ASN A 67 0.85 6.38 21.97
CA ASN A 67 0.21 5.78 23.14
C ASN A 67 -0.96 6.67 23.63
N ASP A 68 -2.03 6.02 24.06
CA ASP A 68 -3.23 6.65 24.67
C ASP A 68 -2.86 7.56 25.87
N PRO A 69 -3.51 8.72 26.06
CA PRO A 69 -3.16 9.65 27.12
C PRO A 69 -3.90 9.31 28.43
N THR A 70 -3.38 8.37 29.21
CA THR A 70 -3.70 8.30 30.64
C THR A 70 -2.50 7.81 31.45
N SER A 71 -1.86 8.73 32.18
CA SER A 71 -1.09 8.54 33.43
C SER A 71 0.26 9.28 33.44
N ALA A 72 0.21 10.45 34.07
CA ALA A 72 1.20 11.05 34.98
C ALA A 72 2.71 10.73 34.82
N GLY A 73 3.45 11.79 34.47
CA GLY A 73 4.69 12.19 35.15
C GLY A 73 5.96 11.39 34.87
N THR A 74 6.91 12.00 34.17
CA THR A 74 8.25 12.41 34.69
C THR A 74 8.97 13.18 33.58
N LYS A 75 9.56 14.33 33.95
CA LYS A 75 10.32 15.25 33.08
C LYS A 75 11.55 14.53 32.53
N HIS A 76 11.95 14.75 31.27
CA HIS A 76 13.33 15.05 30.88
C HIS A 76 13.39 15.53 29.42
N GLU A 77 14.12 16.62 29.27
CA GLU A 77 14.86 17.07 28.09
C GLU A 77 14.10 17.74 26.93
N GLN A 78 14.23 19.06 26.97
CA GLN A 78 13.73 20.05 26.03
C GLN A 78 14.49 19.94 24.70
N VAL A 79 14.05 19.06 23.80
CA VAL A 79 14.37 19.21 22.38
C VAL A 79 13.52 20.37 21.89
N SER A 80 14.19 21.47 21.54
CA SER A 80 13.58 22.66 20.96
C SER A 80 12.60 22.25 19.87
N LEU A 81 11.30 22.38 20.15
CA LEU A 81 10.26 22.38 19.12
C LEU A 81 10.65 23.47 18.15
N VAL A 82 11.21 23.07 17.00
CA VAL A 82 11.20 23.91 15.81
C VAL A 82 9.74 24.29 15.66
N GLN A 83 9.44 25.56 15.95
CA GLN A 83 8.12 26.12 15.75
C GLN A 83 7.76 25.79 14.31
N LYS A 84 6.78 24.90 14.13
CA LYS A 84 6.22 24.61 12.82
C LYS A 84 5.68 25.96 12.33
N LYS A 85 6.45 26.58 11.44
CA LYS A 85 6.05 27.79 10.71
C LYS A 85 4.66 27.51 10.16
N GLU A 86 3.75 28.45 10.34
CA GLU A 86 2.38 28.40 9.80
C GLU A 86 2.42 27.82 8.38
N ASP A 87 1.58 26.80 8.11
CA ASP A 87 1.55 26.11 6.82
C ASP A 87 1.29 27.13 5.69
N SER A 88 2.37 27.45 5.01
CA SER A 88 2.49 28.37 3.88
C SER A 88 1.87 27.73 2.63
N GLY A 89 0.54 27.72 2.56
CA GLY A 89 -0.22 27.34 1.37
C GLY A 89 -0.34 25.84 1.16
N ALA A 90 -1.57 25.35 0.99
CA ALA A 90 -1.80 23.95 0.68
C ALA A 90 -1.11 23.58 -0.66
N PHE A 91 -0.30 22.53 -0.64
CA PHE A 91 0.34 22.03 -1.84
C PHE A 91 -0.71 21.38 -2.75
N THR A 92 -0.89 21.92 -3.95
CA THR A 92 -1.87 21.42 -4.92
C THR A 92 -1.21 21.03 -6.22
N ILE A 93 -1.69 19.93 -6.81
CA ILE A 93 -1.29 19.47 -8.15
C ILE A 93 -2.50 19.48 -9.09
N SER A 94 -2.26 19.68 -10.37
CA SER A 94 -3.26 19.42 -11.41
C SER A 94 -3.26 17.94 -11.78
N CYS A 95 -4.44 17.33 -11.88
CA CYS A 95 -4.56 15.95 -12.31
C CYS A 95 -5.83 15.71 -13.13
N THR A 96 -5.90 14.59 -13.85
CA THR A 96 -7.09 14.16 -14.58
C THR A 96 -7.51 12.78 -14.09
N ILE A 97 -8.81 12.60 -13.85
CA ILE A 97 -9.42 11.31 -13.53
C ILE A 97 -10.52 11.04 -14.55
N GLY A 98 -10.37 9.96 -15.33
CA GLY A 98 -11.24 9.73 -16.48
C GLY A 98 -11.16 10.89 -17.48
N SER A 99 -12.30 11.56 -17.72
CA SER A 99 -12.40 12.74 -18.59
C SER A 99 -12.45 14.08 -17.83
N ILE A 100 -12.31 14.07 -16.51
CA ILE A 100 -12.44 15.26 -15.66
C ILE A 100 -11.07 15.76 -15.24
N GLU A 101 -10.78 17.03 -15.53
CA GLU A 101 -9.58 17.73 -15.08
C GLU A 101 -9.80 18.45 -13.74
N PHE A 102 -8.86 18.28 -12.82
CA PHE A 102 -8.80 18.93 -11.52
C PHE A 102 -7.56 19.80 -11.48
N LEU A 103 -7.74 21.13 -11.48
CA LEU A 103 -6.61 22.07 -11.44
C LEU A 103 -5.93 22.18 -10.07
N LYS A 104 -6.64 21.81 -9.00
CA LYS A 104 -6.22 21.98 -7.60
C LYS A 104 -6.56 20.75 -6.76
N ALA A 105 -5.91 19.62 -7.02
CA ALA A 105 -5.97 18.47 -6.13
C ALA A 105 -4.98 18.67 -4.97
N LEU A 106 -5.47 18.65 -3.74
CA LEU A 106 -4.63 18.76 -2.54
C LEU A 106 -3.72 17.54 -2.43
N CYS A 107 -2.42 17.78 -2.26
CA CYS A 107 -1.42 16.75 -2.07
C CYS A 107 -0.82 16.91 -0.67
N ASP A 108 -1.34 16.13 0.27
CA ASP A 108 -0.82 16.07 1.64
C ASP A 108 0.17 14.92 1.76
N LEU A 109 1.46 15.25 1.81
CA LEU A 109 2.54 14.27 1.96
C LEU A 109 2.55 13.59 3.35
N GLY A 110 1.82 14.15 4.33
CA GLY A 110 1.61 13.56 5.65
C GLY A 110 0.41 12.61 5.70
N ALA A 111 -0.45 12.61 4.69
CA ALA A 111 -1.60 11.72 4.62
C ALA A 111 -1.19 10.32 4.15
N SER A 112 -1.65 9.30 4.86
CA SER A 112 -1.41 7.89 4.49
C SER A 112 -2.50 7.31 3.58
N ILE A 113 -3.57 8.06 3.31
CA ILE A 113 -4.71 7.64 2.51
C ILE A 113 -5.13 8.75 1.55
N ASN A 114 -5.66 8.38 0.38
CA ASN A 114 -6.23 9.34 -0.56
C ASN A 114 -7.74 9.46 -0.33
N LEU A 115 -8.24 10.69 -0.29
CA LEU A 115 -9.65 10.99 -0.07
C LEU A 115 -10.29 11.56 -1.33
N MET A 116 -11.51 11.14 -1.62
CA MET A 116 -12.34 11.73 -2.66
C MET A 116 -13.72 12.06 -2.08
N SER A 117 -14.24 13.25 -2.39
CA SER A 117 -15.57 13.63 -1.92
C SER A 117 -16.65 12.89 -2.69
N LEU A 118 -17.79 12.65 -2.05
CA LEU A 118 -18.97 12.06 -2.66
C LEU A 118 -19.43 12.85 -3.89
N ALA A 119 -19.28 14.18 -3.88
CA ALA A 119 -19.62 15.03 -5.00
C ALA A 119 -18.77 14.73 -6.25
N ILE A 120 -17.45 14.56 -6.09
CA ILE A 120 -16.55 14.20 -7.20
C ILE A 120 -16.84 12.76 -7.65
N TYR A 121 -17.00 11.85 -6.69
CA TYR A 121 -17.34 10.47 -6.97
C TYR A 121 -18.60 10.33 -7.85
N LYS A 122 -19.67 11.06 -7.50
CA LYS A 122 -20.91 11.11 -8.29
C LYS A 122 -20.69 11.71 -9.68
N LYS A 123 -19.85 12.76 -9.81
CA LYS A 123 -19.53 13.38 -11.10
C LYS A 123 -18.79 12.44 -12.04
N LEU A 124 -17.99 11.52 -11.53
CA LEU A 124 -17.28 10.52 -12.34
C LEU A 124 -18.23 9.46 -12.94
N GLY A 125 -19.52 9.46 -12.57
CA GLY A 125 -20.51 8.52 -13.11
C GLY A 125 -20.22 7.06 -12.74
N LEU A 126 -19.41 6.83 -11.71
CA LEU A 126 -19.04 5.50 -11.26
C LEU A 126 -20.20 4.88 -10.49
N VAL A 127 -20.43 3.59 -10.75
CA VAL A 127 -21.44 2.82 -10.01
C VAL A 127 -20.94 2.63 -8.58
N VAL A 128 -21.87 2.80 -7.63
CA VAL A 128 -21.66 2.65 -6.18
C VAL A 128 -20.88 1.36 -5.89
N SER A 129 -19.66 1.50 -5.40
CA SER A 129 -18.89 0.35 -4.92
C SER A 129 -19.49 -0.15 -3.60
N LYS A 130 -19.15 -1.38 -3.20
CA LYS A 130 -19.69 -1.97 -1.96
C LYS A 130 -19.37 -1.04 -0.77
N PRO A 131 -20.35 -0.76 0.11
CA PRO A 131 -20.11 0.02 1.31
C PRO A 131 -18.96 -0.57 2.12
N THR A 132 -18.13 0.30 2.69
CA THR A 132 -17.05 -0.12 3.57
C THR A 132 -17.45 0.04 5.04
N SER A 133 -17.00 -0.89 5.87
CA SER A 133 -17.11 -0.82 7.34
C SER A 133 -15.93 -0.09 7.98
N MET A 134 -15.03 0.48 7.17
CA MET A 134 -13.92 1.32 7.63
C MET A 134 -14.41 2.52 8.45
N ARG A 135 -13.57 3.00 9.36
CA ARG A 135 -13.74 4.27 10.09
C ARG A 135 -12.47 5.08 9.96
N LEU A 136 -12.61 6.38 9.73
CA LEU A 136 -11.49 7.29 9.56
C LEU A 136 -11.44 8.27 10.73
N MET A 137 -10.29 8.34 11.39
CA MET A 137 -10.00 9.35 12.39
C MET A 137 -9.16 10.44 11.73
N VAL A 138 -9.67 11.66 11.74
CA VAL A 138 -8.95 12.86 11.27
C VAL A 138 -8.58 13.65 12.52
N VAL A 139 -7.37 14.22 12.55
CA VAL A 139 -6.85 14.98 13.69
C VAL A 139 -7.87 16.05 14.10
N ASP A 140 -8.19 16.11 15.40
CA ASP A 140 -9.14 17.04 16.03
C ASP A 140 -10.58 17.01 15.48
N MET A 141 -10.92 16.00 14.67
CA MET A 141 -12.23 15.86 14.05
C MET A 141 -12.93 14.57 14.52
N PRO A 142 -14.28 14.54 14.51
CA PRO A 142 -15.02 13.32 14.78
C PRO A 142 -14.65 12.20 13.81
N VAL A 143 -14.71 10.96 14.28
CA VAL A 143 -14.52 9.78 13.44
C VAL A 143 -15.58 9.77 12.34
N LYS A 144 -15.13 9.81 11.08
CA LYS A 144 -15.99 9.71 9.90
C LYS A 144 -16.13 8.26 9.45
N ARG A 145 -17.31 7.90 8.92
CA ARG A 145 -17.54 6.63 8.22
C ARG A 145 -17.46 6.87 6.73
N PRO A 146 -16.45 6.33 6.02
CA PRO A 146 -16.45 6.38 4.58
C PRO A 146 -17.61 5.63 3.98
N MET A 147 -18.07 6.12 2.84
CA MET A 147 -19.18 5.52 2.11
C MET A 147 -18.72 4.30 1.32
N ALA A 148 -17.52 4.37 0.76
CA ALA A 148 -17.01 3.41 -0.21
C ALA A 148 -15.48 3.49 -0.29
N ILE A 149 -14.88 2.43 -0.81
CA ILE A 149 -13.50 2.45 -1.31
C ILE A 149 -13.58 2.27 -2.83
N LEU A 150 -12.89 3.14 -3.54
CA LEU A 150 -12.76 3.08 -4.99
C LEU A 150 -11.34 2.66 -5.33
N CYS A 151 -11.18 1.42 -5.79
CA CYS A 151 -9.88 0.84 -6.08
C CYS A 151 -9.44 1.12 -7.53
N ASP A 152 -8.14 1.08 -7.76
CA ASP A 152 -7.51 1.07 -9.09
C ASP A 152 -7.93 2.26 -9.98
N VAL A 153 -8.05 3.45 -9.39
CA VAL A 153 -8.38 4.67 -10.13
C VAL A 153 -7.15 5.15 -10.88
N LEU A 154 -7.28 5.28 -12.20
CA LEU A 154 -6.26 5.90 -13.03
C LEU A 154 -6.29 7.43 -12.87
N ILE A 155 -5.19 7.97 -12.35
CA ILE A 155 -4.93 9.40 -12.27
C ILE A 155 -3.80 9.75 -13.22
N LYS A 156 -4.03 10.73 -14.09
CA LYS A 156 -2.98 11.34 -14.89
C LYS A 156 -2.48 12.62 -14.23
N VAL A 157 -1.18 12.72 -14.00
CA VAL A 157 -0.50 13.94 -13.54
C VAL A 157 0.58 14.25 -14.57
N ASP A 158 0.42 15.37 -15.27
CA ASP A 158 1.27 15.73 -16.41
C ASP A 158 1.35 14.58 -17.44
N MET A 159 2.53 13.99 -17.66
CA MET A 159 2.72 12.88 -18.60
C MET A 159 2.59 11.49 -17.95
N PHE A 160 2.44 11.41 -16.63
CA PHE A 160 2.45 10.16 -15.88
C PHE A 160 1.05 9.68 -15.51
N ILE A 161 0.87 8.37 -15.46
CA ILE A 161 -0.38 7.71 -15.07
C ILE A 161 -0.10 6.83 -13.86
N PHE A 162 -0.93 6.98 -12.82
CA PHE A 162 -0.84 6.23 -11.57
C PHE A 162 -2.15 5.51 -11.30
N LEU A 163 -2.06 4.31 -10.73
CA LEU A 163 -3.20 3.62 -10.12
C LEU A 163 -3.26 4.00 -8.64
N VAL A 164 -4.43 4.46 -8.18
CA VAL A 164 -4.61 4.98 -6.83
C VAL A 164 -5.96 4.52 -6.28
N ASP A 165 -5.96 4.12 -5.02
CA ASP A 165 -7.18 3.83 -4.28
C ASP A 165 -7.66 5.08 -3.53
N PHE A 166 -8.96 5.33 -3.56
CA PHE A 166 -9.60 6.42 -2.84
C PHE A 166 -10.62 5.93 -1.82
N VAL A 167 -10.61 6.58 -0.66
CA VAL A 167 -11.67 6.47 0.33
C VAL A 167 -12.69 7.59 0.08
N ILE A 168 -13.96 7.23 -0.10
CA ILE A 168 -15.03 8.17 -0.41
C ILE A 168 -15.66 8.69 0.88
N LEU A 169 -15.65 10.02 1.08
CA LEU A 169 -16.27 10.70 2.21
C LEU A 169 -17.37 11.67 1.75
N ASP A 170 -18.35 11.90 2.62
CA ASP A 170 -19.30 13.01 2.50
C ASP A 170 -18.71 14.31 3.09
#